data_AF-A0A8T0FTZ7-F1
#
_entry.id   AF-A0A8T0FTZ7-F1
#
_cell.length_a   1.000
_cell.length_b   1.000
_cell.length_c   1.000
_cell.angle_alpha   90.00
_cell.angle_beta   90.00
_cell.angle_gamma   90.00
#
_symmetry.space_group_name_H-M   'P 1'
#
loop_
_entity.id
_entity.type
_entity.pdbx_description
1 polymer ?
#
loop_
_entity_poly.entity_id
_entity_poly.type
_entity_poly.pdbx_seq_one_letter_code
_entity_poly.pdbx_strand_id
1 'polypeptide(L)'
;MKCDACSNLFCIDHFTYNKHSCDNAFRKDVQVPVCPLCNNPVPSKRGEQPDIAVSQHIDRDCQADPAIAKRKIYTNKCNVKGCKQKEVIRITCDICHKSYCLKHRHPADHKCDEQKKVTPAQAAGAAAIARIQNSKKSKFSWFSSQSCSSDVEKKPAASSLPEVSVTSIHGRLSEDEALALALQQSLNETRPRSIQEEEDRLLAQSLANCDQRRVLQFLYYITWHVQRN
;
A
#
# COMPACT_ATOMS: atom_id res chain seq x y z
N MET A 1 14.05 23.26 -53.94
CA MET A 1 12.62 23.37 -53.57
C MET A 1 12.54 23.82 -52.12
N LYS A 2 11.76 24.87 -51.78
CA LYS A 2 11.67 25.42 -50.42
C LYS A 2 10.52 24.80 -49.63
N CYS A 3 10.79 24.22 -48.47
CA CYS A 3 9.75 23.61 -47.63
C CYS A 3 8.83 24.70 -47.09
N ASP A 4 7.52 24.53 -47.16
CA ASP A 4 6.52 25.50 -46.70
C ASP A 4 6.36 25.54 -45.17
N ALA A 5 6.89 24.53 -44.47
CA ALA A 5 6.87 24.44 -43.00
C ALA A 5 8.15 24.96 -42.33
N CYS A 6 9.33 24.56 -42.82
CA CYS A 6 10.63 24.97 -42.23
C CYS A 6 11.43 25.96 -43.10
N SER A 7 10.95 26.33 -44.28
CA SER A 7 11.60 27.26 -45.21
C SER A 7 13.00 26.84 -45.71
N ASN A 8 13.47 25.64 -45.36
CA ASN A 8 14.76 25.10 -45.82
C ASN A 8 14.68 24.62 -47.29
N LEU A 9 15.82 24.61 -47.96
CA LEU A 9 15.96 24.21 -49.36
C LEU A 9 16.37 22.74 -49.47
N PHE A 10 15.58 21.96 -50.21
CA PHE A 10 15.85 20.54 -50.48
C PHE A 10 15.85 20.25 -51.98
N CYS A 11 16.50 19.14 -52.36
CA CYS A 11 16.37 18.57 -53.70
C CYS A 11 14.98 17.94 -53.89
N ILE A 12 14.67 17.54 -55.12
CA ILE A 12 13.34 17.02 -55.48
C ILE A 12 12.97 15.77 -54.67
N ASP A 13 13.97 14.91 -54.39
CA ASP A 13 13.75 13.65 -53.69
C ASP A 13 13.65 13.80 -52.18
N HIS A 14 14.20 14.84 -51.57
CA HIS A 14 14.17 15.05 -50.11
C HIS A 14 13.16 16.13 -49.65
N PHE A 15 12.32 16.62 -50.57
CA PHE A 15 11.40 17.73 -50.31
C PHE A 15 10.24 17.38 -49.35
N THR A 16 9.77 16.14 -49.33
CA THR A 16 8.68 15.69 -48.46
C THR A 16 9.05 15.77 -46.98
N TYR A 17 8.11 16.18 -46.12
CA TYR A 17 8.36 16.41 -44.68
C TYR A 17 9.03 15.24 -43.95
N ASN A 18 8.65 14.00 -44.28
CA ASN A 18 9.21 12.79 -43.65
C ASN A 18 10.68 12.53 -44.02
N LYS A 19 11.11 12.94 -45.23
CA LYS A 19 12.46 12.61 -45.72
C LYS A 19 13.55 13.53 -45.18
N HIS A 20 13.19 14.74 -44.76
CA HIS A 20 14.13 15.68 -44.15
C HIS A 20 13.82 15.96 -42.68
N SER A 21 12.96 15.15 -42.05
CA SER A 21 12.56 15.27 -40.64
C SER A 21 12.19 16.70 -40.27
N CYS A 22 11.19 17.26 -40.96
CA CYS A 22 10.79 18.65 -40.73
C CYS A 22 10.24 18.87 -39.32
N ASP A 23 10.89 19.76 -38.55
CA ASP A 23 10.45 20.10 -37.19
C ASP A 23 9.01 20.64 -37.14
N ASN A 24 8.59 21.37 -38.18
CA ASN A 24 7.27 21.99 -38.27
C ASN A 24 6.26 21.19 -39.11
N ALA A 25 6.57 19.92 -39.44
CA ALA A 25 5.67 19.05 -40.20
C ALA A 25 4.26 19.00 -39.59
N PHE A 26 4.17 18.90 -38.26
CA PHE A 26 2.92 18.77 -37.51
C PHE A 26 1.94 19.93 -37.68
N ARG A 27 2.39 21.10 -38.17
CA ARG A 27 1.53 22.25 -38.42
C ARG A 27 0.82 22.20 -39.76
N LYS A 28 1.36 21.46 -40.72
CA LYS A 28 0.87 21.38 -42.10
C LYS A 28 0.31 19.99 -42.42
N ASP A 29 0.95 18.95 -41.90
CA ASP A 29 0.55 17.57 -42.08
C ASP A 29 -0.37 17.12 -40.93
N VAL A 30 -1.68 17.33 -41.12
CA VAL A 30 -2.71 16.96 -40.14
C VAL A 30 -3.02 15.47 -40.27
N GLN A 31 -2.25 14.66 -39.53
CA GLN A 31 -2.48 13.23 -39.42
C GLN A 31 -3.37 12.92 -38.21
N VAL A 32 -4.21 11.89 -38.34
CA VAL A 32 -5.06 11.37 -37.25
C VAL A 32 -4.32 10.20 -36.60
N PRO A 33 -3.65 10.41 -35.45
CA PRO A 33 -2.93 9.34 -34.78
C PRO A 33 -3.90 8.29 -34.20
N VAL A 34 -3.46 7.04 -34.12
CA VAL A 34 -4.23 5.94 -33.53
C VAL A 34 -3.76 5.72 -32.10
N CYS A 35 -4.68 5.53 -31.17
CA CYS A 35 -4.34 5.22 -29.79
C CYS A 35 -3.84 3.77 -29.66
N PRO A 36 -2.68 3.51 -29.03
CA PRO A 36 -2.12 2.16 -28.90
C PRO A 36 -2.89 1.26 -27.92
N LEU A 37 -3.76 1.82 -27.07
CA LEU A 37 -4.53 1.06 -26.08
C LEU A 37 -5.88 0.58 -26.61
N CYS A 38 -6.57 1.43 -27.36
CA CYS A 38 -7.92 1.14 -27.85
C CYS A 38 -8.00 0.95 -29.37
N ASN A 39 -6.90 1.19 -30.10
CA ASN A 39 -6.82 1.18 -31.57
C ASN A 39 -7.84 2.08 -32.28
N ASN A 40 -8.46 3.02 -31.56
CA ASN A 40 -9.36 4.01 -32.15
C ASN A 40 -8.58 5.24 -32.62
N PRO A 41 -9.01 5.88 -33.73
CA PRO A 41 -8.42 7.13 -34.18
C PRO A 41 -8.68 8.25 -33.16
N VAL A 42 -7.64 8.98 -32.80
CA VAL A 42 -7.69 10.10 -31.85
C VAL A 42 -7.77 11.43 -32.59
N PRO A 43 -8.83 12.22 -32.42
CA PRO A 43 -8.93 13.54 -33.03
C PRO A 43 -7.86 14.50 -32.48
N SER A 44 -6.97 14.97 -33.35
CA SER A 44 -5.95 15.99 -33.03
C SER A 44 -6.43 17.39 -33.46
N LYS A 45 -6.14 18.42 -32.66
CA LYS A 45 -6.44 19.82 -33.04
C LYS A 45 -5.39 20.36 -33.99
N ARG A 46 -5.78 21.32 -34.84
CA ARG A 46 -4.85 21.98 -35.78
C ARG A 46 -3.72 22.68 -35.02
N GLY A 47 -2.48 22.23 -35.24
CA GLY A 47 -1.28 22.79 -34.63
C GLY A 47 -0.86 22.16 -33.30
N GLU A 48 -1.62 21.19 -32.80
CA GLU A 48 -1.26 20.37 -31.63
C GLU A 48 -0.50 19.12 -32.11
N GLN A 49 0.53 18.71 -31.35
CA GLN A 49 1.28 17.51 -31.71
C GLN A 49 0.43 16.24 -31.50
N PRO A 50 0.58 15.23 -32.37
CA PRO A 50 -0.21 13.99 -32.28
C PRO A 50 -0.04 13.30 -30.92
N ASP A 51 1.17 13.33 -30.36
CA ASP A 51 1.47 12.73 -29.06
C ASP A 51 0.68 13.35 -27.92
N ILE A 52 0.46 14.67 -27.95
CA ILE A 52 -0.32 15.38 -26.93
C ILE A 52 -1.79 14.97 -27.03
N ALA A 53 -2.33 14.93 -28.24
CA ALA A 53 -3.72 14.51 -28.48
C ALA A 53 -3.98 13.07 -28.01
N VAL A 54 -3.05 12.15 -28.34
CA VAL A 54 -3.12 10.75 -27.89
C VAL A 54 -2.97 10.65 -26.38
N SER A 55 -2.05 11.39 -25.77
CA SER A 55 -1.86 11.41 -24.31
C SER A 55 -3.12 11.90 -23.58
N GLN A 56 -3.72 13.00 -24.05
CA GLN A 56 -4.96 13.51 -23.49
C GLN A 56 -6.11 12.51 -23.63
N HIS A 57 -6.21 11.84 -24.79
CA HIS A 57 -7.20 10.78 -25.00
C HIS A 57 -6.99 9.64 -24.01
N ILE A 58 -5.75 9.15 -23.82
CA ILE A 58 -5.42 8.09 -22.86
C ILE A 58 -5.92 8.47 -21.46
N ASP A 59 -5.58 9.66 -20.97
CA ASP A 59 -5.90 10.09 -19.61
C ASP A 59 -7.40 10.26 -19.34
N ARG A 60 -8.17 10.75 -20.34
CA ARG A 60 -9.57 11.21 -20.12
C ARG A 60 -10.62 10.33 -20.78
N ASP A 61 -10.39 9.99 -22.05
CA ASP A 61 -11.44 9.51 -22.96
C ASP A 61 -11.24 8.06 -23.42
N CYS A 62 -10.09 7.46 -23.14
CA CYS A 62 -9.77 6.11 -23.58
C CYS A 62 -10.58 5.06 -22.82
N GLN A 63 -11.43 4.35 -23.55
CA GLN A 63 -12.32 3.32 -23.00
C GLN A 63 -11.66 1.96 -22.78
N ALA A 64 -10.56 1.69 -23.48
CA ALA A 64 -9.78 0.46 -23.31
C ALA A 64 -8.76 0.58 -22.16
N ASP A 65 -8.65 1.74 -21.54
CA ASP A 65 -7.71 1.92 -20.46
C ASP A 65 -8.14 1.04 -19.26
N PRO A 66 -7.29 0.13 -18.75
CA PRO A 66 -7.52 -0.51 -17.45
C PRO A 66 -7.73 0.52 -16.32
N ALA A 67 -7.37 1.79 -16.53
CA ALA A 67 -7.72 2.90 -15.68
C ALA A 67 -9.23 3.20 -15.64
N ILE A 68 -10.09 2.78 -16.57
CA ILE A 68 -11.56 2.90 -16.42
C ILE A 68 -12.03 2.03 -15.23
N ALA A 69 -11.50 0.82 -15.11
CA ALA A 69 -11.76 -0.05 -13.96
C ALA A 69 -11.20 0.57 -12.67
N LYS A 70 -10.04 1.25 -12.75
CA LYS A 70 -9.43 1.96 -11.60
C LYS A 70 -10.09 3.30 -11.28
N ARG A 71 -10.74 3.98 -12.23
CA ARG A 71 -11.42 5.30 -12.08
C ARG A 71 -12.66 5.24 -11.19
N LYS A 72 -13.13 4.05 -10.85
CA LYS A 72 -13.99 3.80 -9.68
C LYS A 72 -13.20 3.93 -8.36
N ILE A 73 -12.39 4.99 -8.27
CA ILE A 73 -11.53 5.35 -7.14
C ILE A 73 -12.41 5.55 -5.91
N TYR A 74 -13.54 6.24 -6.04
CA TYR A 74 -14.45 6.53 -4.93
C TYR A 74 -15.71 5.66 -4.95
N THR A 75 -15.55 4.35 -4.79
CA THR A 75 -16.67 3.41 -4.67
C THR A 75 -17.15 3.21 -3.25
N ASN A 76 -16.27 3.32 -2.26
CA ASN A 76 -16.55 2.92 -0.89
C ASN A 76 -17.25 4.03 -0.11
N LYS A 77 -18.57 3.91 0.06
CA LYS A 77 -19.39 4.86 0.82
C LYS A 77 -19.40 4.49 2.31
N CYS A 78 -19.41 5.52 3.16
CA CYS A 78 -19.62 5.34 4.59
C CYS A 78 -21.08 4.95 4.91
N ASN A 79 -21.30 3.96 5.78
CA ASN A 79 -22.63 3.53 6.22
C ASN A 79 -23.18 4.33 7.43
N VAL A 80 -22.44 5.29 7.98
CA VAL A 80 -22.95 6.17 9.05
C VAL A 80 -24.04 7.10 8.50
N LYS A 81 -25.17 7.16 9.20
CA LYS A 81 -26.27 8.08 8.86
C LYS A 81 -25.77 9.52 8.89
N GLY A 82 -25.88 10.23 7.75
CA GLY A 82 -25.42 11.61 7.61
C GLY A 82 -24.00 11.79 7.07
N CYS A 83 -23.22 10.71 6.90
CA CYS A 83 -21.89 10.79 6.30
C CYS A 83 -21.95 10.56 4.78
N LYS A 84 -21.52 11.54 3.99
CA LYS A 84 -21.44 11.45 2.51
C LYS A 84 -20.03 11.17 1.99
N GLN A 85 -19.07 10.91 2.88
CA GLN A 85 -17.68 10.66 2.49
C GLN A 85 -17.55 9.34 1.73
N LYS A 86 -16.73 9.37 0.68
CA LYS A 86 -16.33 8.20 -0.09
C LYS A 86 -14.83 8.05 0.04
N GLU A 87 -14.37 6.85 0.35
CA GLU A 87 -12.96 6.55 0.48
C GLU A 87 -12.46 5.77 -0.74
N VAL A 88 -11.16 5.92 -1.01
CA VAL A 88 -10.48 5.18 -2.08
C VAL A 88 -10.29 3.71 -1.69
N ILE A 89 -9.96 3.49 -0.42
CA ILE A 89 -9.81 2.18 0.17
C ILE A 89 -11.12 1.73 0.82
N ARG A 90 -11.40 0.43 0.78
CA ARG A 90 -12.54 -0.15 1.51
C ARG A 90 -12.14 -0.38 2.97
N ILE A 91 -12.71 0.38 3.88
CA ILE A 91 -12.52 0.21 5.33
C ILE A 91 -13.74 -0.50 5.89
N THR A 92 -13.62 -1.78 6.24
CA THR A 92 -14.68 -2.57 6.87
C THR A 92 -14.46 -2.63 8.38
N CYS A 93 -15.54 -2.55 9.16
CA CYS A 93 -15.48 -2.85 10.59
C CYS A 93 -15.32 -4.36 10.79
N ASP A 94 -14.45 -4.78 11.71
CA ASP A 94 -14.24 -6.20 12.02
C ASP A 94 -15.41 -6.85 12.77
N ILE A 95 -16.28 -6.03 13.36
CA ILE A 95 -17.43 -6.48 14.13
C ILE A 95 -18.65 -6.53 13.19
N CYS A 96 -19.21 -5.38 12.77
CA CYS A 96 -20.41 -5.38 11.95
C CYS A 96 -20.20 -5.57 10.44
N HIS A 97 -18.96 -5.72 9.96
CA HIS A 97 -18.59 -5.94 8.55
C HIS A 97 -19.09 -4.91 7.52
N LYS A 98 -19.58 -3.75 7.99
CA LYS A 98 -20.03 -2.63 7.15
C LYS A 98 -18.86 -1.72 6.77
N SER A 99 -18.98 -1.03 5.63
CA SER A 99 -17.98 -0.07 5.15
C SER A 99 -18.15 1.32 5.77
N TYR A 100 -17.04 1.93 6.17
CA TYR A 100 -16.99 3.25 6.81
C TYR A 100 -15.89 4.12 6.20
N CYS A 101 -15.91 5.43 6.47
CA CYS A 101 -14.79 6.33 6.14
C CYS A 101 -13.72 6.31 7.25
N LEU A 102 -12.55 6.92 7.01
CA LEU A 102 -11.47 6.97 8.01
C LEU A 102 -11.92 7.58 9.34
N LYS A 103 -12.81 8.58 9.29
CA LYS A 103 -13.38 9.24 10.48
C LYS A 103 -14.34 8.35 11.29
N HIS A 104 -14.92 7.33 10.66
CA HIS A 104 -15.90 6.44 11.29
C HIS A 104 -15.43 4.99 11.35
N ARG A 105 -14.10 4.76 11.24
CA ARG A 105 -13.52 3.42 11.25
C ARG A 105 -13.72 2.71 12.58
N HIS A 106 -13.58 3.43 13.70
CA HIS A 106 -13.69 2.81 15.01
C HIS A 106 -15.16 2.53 15.40
N PRO A 107 -15.42 1.45 16.14
CA PRO A 107 -16.77 1.09 16.60
C PRO A 107 -17.51 2.19 17.38
N ALA A 108 -16.76 3.05 18.10
CA ALA A 108 -17.32 4.18 18.83
C ALA A 108 -17.91 5.26 17.91
N ASP A 109 -17.34 5.44 16.71
CA ASP A 109 -17.68 6.53 15.80
C ASP A 109 -18.89 6.20 14.92
N HIS A 110 -19.20 4.90 14.71
CA HIS A 110 -20.32 4.48 13.86
C HIS A 110 -21.46 3.77 14.57
N LYS A 111 -21.46 3.74 15.92
CA LYS A 111 -22.45 3.01 16.74
C LYS A 111 -22.62 1.58 16.22
N CYS A 112 -21.56 0.77 16.32
CA CYS A 112 -21.52 -0.57 15.76
C CYS A 112 -22.68 -1.44 16.30
N ASP A 113 -23.50 -1.98 15.39
CA ASP A 113 -24.71 -2.74 15.74
C ASP A 113 -24.42 -3.96 16.64
N GLU A 114 -23.21 -4.51 16.54
CA GLU A 114 -22.80 -5.75 17.21
C GLU A 114 -22.05 -5.58 18.54
N GLN A 115 -21.74 -4.35 18.97
CA GLN A 115 -21.18 -4.11 20.32
C GLN A 115 -22.12 -4.52 21.47
N LYS A 116 -23.35 -4.90 21.15
CA LYS A 116 -24.33 -5.44 22.11
C LYS A 116 -24.20 -6.95 22.33
N LYS A 117 -23.40 -7.68 21.54
CA LYS A 117 -23.14 -9.10 21.79
C LYS A 117 -22.00 -9.23 22.81
N VAL A 118 -22.33 -9.08 24.09
CA VAL A 118 -21.41 -9.37 25.18
C VAL A 118 -20.93 -10.81 25.01
N THR A 119 -19.65 -11.01 24.73
CA THR A 119 -19.13 -12.38 24.69
C THR A 119 -19.14 -12.95 26.11
N PRO A 120 -19.27 -14.28 26.30
CA PRO A 120 -19.26 -14.88 27.64
C PRO A 120 -18.03 -14.46 28.47
N ALA A 121 -16.88 -14.27 27.80
CA ALA A 121 -15.64 -13.78 28.41
C ALA A 121 -15.74 -12.32 28.90
N GLN A 122 -16.38 -11.43 28.13
CA GLN A 122 -16.60 -10.03 28.53
C GLN A 122 -17.61 -9.92 29.68
N ALA A 123 -18.63 -10.78 29.70
CA ALA A 123 -19.59 -10.87 30.81
C ALA A 123 -18.92 -11.36 32.11
N ALA A 124 -18.04 -12.36 32.00
CA ALA A 124 -17.26 -12.85 33.14
C ALA A 124 -16.31 -11.77 33.69
N GLY A 125 -15.63 -11.02 32.82
CA GLY A 125 -14.77 -9.89 33.20
C GLY A 125 -15.53 -8.77 33.92
N ALA A 126 -16.71 -8.38 33.39
CA ALA A 126 -17.57 -7.39 34.03
C ALA A 126 -18.08 -7.85 35.41
N ALA A 127 -18.45 -9.13 35.54
CA ALA A 127 -18.88 -9.71 36.81
C ALA A 127 -17.75 -9.76 37.86
N ALA A 128 -16.51 -10.05 37.45
CA ALA A 128 -15.35 -10.03 38.33
C ALA A 128 -15.05 -8.61 38.86
N ILE A 129 -15.12 -7.60 38.00
CA ILE A 129 -14.92 -6.20 38.37
C ILE A 129 -16.02 -5.72 39.33
N ALA A 130 -17.28 -6.10 39.10
CA ALA A 130 -18.40 -5.77 39.99
C ALA A 130 -18.23 -6.37 41.40
N ARG A 131 -17.68 -7.59 41.51
CA ARG A 131 -17.39 -8.23 42.81
C ARG A 131 -16.30 -7.51 43.59
N ILE A 132 -15.27 -7.01 42.92
CA ILE A 132 -14.13 -6.29 43.54
C ILE A 132 -14.54 -4.87 44.01
N GLN A 133 -15.53 -4.25 43.37
CA GLN A 133 -16.03 -2.94 43.79
C GLN A 133 -16.95 -3.03 45.02
N ASN A 134 -17.66 -4.16 45.20
CA ASN A 134 -18.53 -4.38 46.35
C ASN A 134 -17.77 -4.67 47.66
N SER A 135 -16.52 -5.14 47.58
CA SER A 135 -15.69 -5.45 48.76
C SER A 135 -14.98 -4.24 49.39
N LYS A 136 -15.09 -3.03 48.80
CA LYS A 136 -14.48 -1.81 49.34
C LYS A 136 -15.38 -0.99 50.29
N LYS A 137 -16.57 -1.50 50.64
CA LYS A 137 -17.54 -0.82 51.54
C LYS A 137 -17.61 -1.36 52.98
N SER A 138 -16.60 -2.07 53.48
CA SER A 138 -16.53 -2.38 54.92
C SER A 138 -15.20 -1.97 55.53
N LYS A 139 -15.15 -0.75 56.08
CA LYS A 139 -14.26 -0.43 57.20
C LYS A 139 -15.02 0.41 58.22
N PHE A 140 -14.78 0.04 59.49
CA PHE A 140 -15.20 0.63 60.78
C PHE A 140 -16.52 0.07 61.35
N SER A 141 -16.64 -0.51 62.56
CA SER A 141 -15.77 -0.86 63.72
C SER A 141 -16.73 -1.60 64.70
N TRP A 142 -16.42 -2.69 65.40
CA TRP A 142 -15.75 -2.72 66.71
C TRP A 142 -16.04 -4.09 67.38
N PHE A 143 -14.99 -4.73 67.91
CA PHE A 143 -14.94 -5.75 68.97
C PHE A 143 -14.94 -7.28 68.73
N SER A 144 -13.97 -7.88 69.45
CA SER A 144 -13.70 -9.26 69.89
C SER A 144 -13.16 -10.30 68.91
N SER A 145 -11.82 -10.33 68.88
CA SER A 145 -10.94 -11.47 69.19
C SER A 145 -11.48 -12.90 69.06
N GLN A 146 -10.86 -13.72 68.20
CA GLN A 146 -10.04 -14.87 68.62
C GLN A 146 -9.29 -15.45 67.39
N SER A 147 -8.02 -15.75 67.59
CA SER A 147 -7.02 -16.28 66.66
C SER A 147 -7.11 -17.78 66.39
N CYS A 148 -6.70 -18.23 65.19
CA CYS A 148 -5.72 -19.31 64.90
C CYS A 148 -5.71 -19.53 63.36
N SER A 149 -4.66 -19.14 62.63
CA SER A 149 -3.41 -19.86 62.33
C SER A 149 -3.57 -21.37 62.10
N SER A 150 -3.42 -21.79 60.84
CA SER A 150 -2.75 -23.04 60.47
C SER A 150 -2.34 -22.97 58.99
N ASP A 151 -1.04 -22.84 58.81
CA ASP A 151 -0.26 -23.07 57.60
C ASP A 151 -0.55 -24.42 56.95
N VAL A 152 -0.61 -24.44 55.60
CA VAL A 152 -0.24 -25.62 54.81
C VAL A 152 0.46 -25.14 53.53
N GLU A 153 1.78 -25.18 53.54
CA GLU A 153 2.60 -25.27 52.32
C GLU A 153 2.27 -26.55 51.56
N LYS A 154 2.08 -26.45 50.24
CA LYS A 154 2.23 -27.59 49.34
C LYS A 154 2.64 -27.14 47.93
N LYS A 155 3.93 -27.32 47.61
CA LYS A 155 4.44 -27.66 46.26
C LYS A 155 4.43 -29.20 46.14
N PRO A 156 4.40 -29.86 44.94
CA PRO A 156 5.38 -29.63 43.86
C PRO A 156 4.92 -29.91 42.40
N ALA A 157 5.84 -29.61 41.45
CA ALA A 157 6.21 -30.32 40.20
C ALA A 157 5.13 -30.64 39.13
N ALA A 158 5.39 -30.68 37.82
CA ALA A 158 6.48 -30.34 36.92
C ALA A 158 5.92 -30.50 35.48
N SER A 159 6.38 -29.72 34.50
CA SER A 159 6.44 -30.16 33.11
C SER A 159 7.35 -29.24 32.29
N SER A 160 8.32 -29.89 31.65
CA SER A 160 9.45 -29.36 30.89
C SER A 160 9.13 -29.14 29.40
N LEU A 161 9.41 -27.91 28.92
CA LEU A 161 10.05 -27.40 27.67
C LEU A 161 9.78 -28.02 26.27
N PRO A 162 9.98 -27.27 25.15
CA PRO A 162 10.33 -25.85 25.01
C PRO A 162 9.39 -25.04 24.06
N GLU A 163 8.96 -23.85 24.49
CA GLU A 163 8.59 -22.77 23.56
C GLU A 163 9.74 -21.78 23.43
N VAL A 164 9.99 -21.35 22.20
CA VAL A 164 11.01 -20.38 21.83
C VAL A 164 10.66 -19.04 22.47
N SER A 165 11.44 -18.66 23.47
CA SER A 165 11.29 -17.41 24.21
C SER A 165 11.80 -16.23 23.38
N VAL A 166 10.89 -15.32 23.01
CA VAL A 166 11.25 -13.93 22.66
C VAL A 166 10.44 -12.97 23.52
N THR A 167 10.70 -13.00 24.83
CA THR A 167 10.38 -11.87 25.71
C THR A 167 11.48 -11.70 26.74
N SER A 168 12.46 -10.88 26.38
CA SER A 168 13.24 -9.95 27.21
C SER A 168 14.32 -9.42 26.27
N ILE A 169 14.30 -8.15 25.87
CA ILE A 169 14.99 -7.07 26.59
C ILE A 169 14.18 -5.76 26.43
N HIS A 170 13.61 -5.30 27.55
CA HIS A 170 13.33 -3.91 27.93
C HIS A 170 12.78 -2.92 26.86
N GLY A 171 11.45 -2.85 26.79
CA GLY A 171 10.73 -1.65 26.34
C GLY A 171 10.72 -0.57 27.42
N ARG A 172 11.59 0.43 27.28
CA ARG A 172 11.56 1.67 28.09
C ARG A 172 12.00 2.93 27.34
N LEU A 173 11.87 2.95 26.01
CA LEU A 173 12.11 4.14 25.21
C LEU A 173 10.76 4.59 24.64
N SER A 174 10.42 5.87 24.77
CA SER A 174 9.24 6.41 24.08
C SER A 174 9.43 6.30 22.57
N GLU A 175 8.34 6.30 21.80
CA GLU A 175 8.42 6.19 20.33
C GLU A 175 9.32 7.29 19.73
N ASP A 176 9.29 8.48 20.31
CA ASP A 176 10.15 9.60 19.92
C ASP A 176 11.62 9.40 20.30
N GLU A 177 11.89 8.75 21.43
CA GLU A 177 13.25 8.40 21.88
C GLU A 177 13.85 7.28 21.02
N ALA A 178 13.05 6.29 20.62
CA ALA A 178 13.44 5.26 19.67
C ALA A 178 13.73 5.85 18.28
N LEU A 179 12.92 6.81 17.83
CA LEU A 179 13.12 7.49 16.56
C LEU A 179 14.38 8.38 16.57
N ALA A 180 14.59 9.13 17.65
CA ALA A 180 15.79 9.95 17.81
C ALA A 180 17.07 9.09 17.84
N LEU A 181 17.03 7.95 18.54
CA LEU A 181 18.14 7.00 18.56
C LEU A 181 18.40 6.36 17.18
N ALA A 182 17.36 6.02 16.42
CA ALA A 182 17.51 5.48 15.06
C ALA A 182 18.11 6.52 14.09
N LEU A 183 17.68 7.78 14.18
CA LEU A 183 18.28 8.89 13.42
C LEU A 183 19.73 9.13 13.84
N GLN A 184 20.03 9.05 15.14
CA GLN A 184 21.39 9.22 15.63
C GLN A 184 22.30 8.04 15.26
N GLN A 185 21.79 6.81 15.20
CA GLN A 185 22.49 5.65 14.64
C GLN A 185 22.79 5.84 13.16
N SER A 186 21.83 6.34 12.39
CA SER A 186 22.01 6.62 10.95
C SER A 186 23.06 7.71 10.69
N LEU A 187 23.21 8.68 11.60
CA LEU A 187 24.22 9.73 11.50
C LEU A 187 25.59 9.31 12.05
N ASN A 188 25.63 8.34 12.98
CA ASN A 188 26.85 7.83 13.60
C ASN A 188 27.41 6.56 12.92
N GLU A 189 26.74 6.02 11.90
CA GLU A 189 27.31 5.00 11.01
C GLU A 189 28.45 5.59 10.18
N THR A 190 29.63 5.68 10.80
CA THR A 190 30.91 5.62 10.10
C THR A 190 31.14 4.17 9.66
N ARG A 191 30.22 3.63 8.86
CA ARG A 191 30.42 2.34 8.20
C ARG A 191 31.45 2.57 7.10
N PRO A 192 32.57 1.83 7.06
CA PRO A 192 33.58 2.06 6.03
C PRO A 192 32.93 1.85 4.66
N ARG A 193 32.99 2.91 3.83
CA ARG A 193 32.32 2.99 2.51
C ARG A 193 32.49 1.73 1.66
N SER A 194 33.63 1.07 1.79
CA SER A 194 33.98 -0.16 1.10
C SER A 194 33.04 -1.34 1.37
N ILE A 195 32.53 -1.50 2.59
CA ILE A 195 31.65 -2.62 2.94
C ILE A 195 30.25 -2.41 2.35
N GLN A 196 29.77 -1.17 2.37
CA GLN A 196 28.46 -0.83 1.80
C GLN A 196 28.48 -0.92 0.27
N GLU A 197 29.54 -0.45 -0.38
CA GLU A 197 29.71 -0.59 -1.83
C GLU A 197 29.78 -2.07 -2.28
N GLU A 198 30.36 -2.96 -1.47
CA GLU A 198 30.43 -4.38 -1.77
C GLU A 198 29.06 -5.08 -1.65
N GLU A 199 28.28 -4.73 -0.63
CA GLU A 199 26.89 -5.20 -0.47
C GLU A 199 26.00 -4.73 -1.62
N ASP A 200 26.10 -3.46 -2.00
CA ASP A 200 25.35 -2.89 -3.13
C ASP A 200 25.74 -3.58 -4.45
N ARG A 201 27.02 -3.90 -4.64
CA ARG A 201 27.51 -4.61 -5.83
C ARG A 201 26.99 -6.05 -5.88
N LEU A 202 26.95 -6.75 -4.74
CA LEU A 202 26.38 -8.09 -4.63
C LEU A 202 24.88 -8.09 -4.93
N LEU A 203 24.15 -7.10 -4.39
CA LEU A 203 22.73 -6.95 -4.67
C LEU A 203 22.46 -6.69 -6.16
N ALA A 204 23.23 -5.79 -6.78
CA ALA A 204 23.12 -5.51 -8.22
C ALA A 204 23.38 -6.76 -9.08
N GLN A 205 24.39 -7.57 -8.72
CA GLN A 205 24.67 -8.83 -9.41
C GLN A 205 23.52 -9.84 -9.27
N SER A 206 22.89 -9.92 -8.09
CA SER A 206 21.75 -10.82 -7.87
C SER A 206 20.53 -10.45 -8.73
N LEU A 207 20.25 -9.15 -8.90
CA LEU A 207 19.17 -8.64 -9.74
C LEU A 207 19.45 -8.92 -11.23
N ALA A 208 20.67 -8.65 -11.69
CA ALA A 208 21.08 -8.94 -13.07
C ALA A 208 20.97 -10.44 -13.42
N ASN A 209 21.34 -11.32 -12.48
CA ASN A 209 21.19 -12.77 -12.64
C ASN A 209 19.71 -13.19 -12.67
N CYS A 210 18.83 -12.54 -11.90
CA CYS A 210 17.39 -12.77 -11.95
C CYS A 210 16.80 -12.40 -13.32
N ASP A 211 17.22 -11.26 -13.88
CA ASP A 211 16.79 -10.81 -15.20
C ASP A 211 17.31 -11.73 -16.32
N GLN A 212 18.57 -12.17 -16.25
CA GLN A 212 19.11 -13.16 -17.18
C GLN A 212 18.36 -14.49 -17.12
N ARG A 213 18.01 -14.97 -15.92
CA ARG A 213 17.20 -16.20 -15.77
C ARG A 213 15.83 -16.05 -16.42
N ARG A 214 15.18 -14.89 -16.26
CA ARG A 214 13.89 -14.60 -16.90
C ARG A 214 14.00 -14.59 -18.43
N VAL A 215 15.06 -13.98 -18.97
CA VAL A 215 15.31 -13.96 -20.43
C VAL A 215 15.56 -15.38 -20.96
N LEU A 216 16.38 -16.18 -20.26
CA LEU A 216 16.63 -17.57 -20.66
C LEU A 216 15.36 -18.43 -20.59
N GLN A 217 14.52 -18.23 -19.57
CA GLN A 217 13.24 -18.93 -19.45
C GLN A 217 12.28 -18.53 -20.59
N PHE A 218 12.28 -17.27 -21.00
CA PHE A 218 11.48 -16.78 -22.13
C PHE A 218 11.99 -17.35 -23.47
N LEU A 219 13.30 -17.39 -23.69
CA LEU A 219 13.90 -18.01 -24.88
C LEU A 219 13.67 -19.52 -24.93
N TYR A 220 13.74 -20.21 -23.79
CA TYR A 220 13.40 -21.64 -23.70
C TYR A 220 11.92 -21.89 -24.03
N TYR A 221 11.02 -21.03 -23.54
CA TYR A 221 9.59 -21.10 -23.88
C TYR A 221 9.34 -20.90 -25.38
N ILE A 222 10.00 -19.91 -26.00
CA ILE A 222 9.89 -19.66 -27.44
C ILE A 222 10.42 -20.84 -28.26
N THR A 223 11.62 -21.34 -27.94
CA THR A 223 12.23 -22.46 -28.67
C THR A 223 11.42 -23.75 -28.53
N TRP A 224 10.88 -24.03 -27.35
CA TRP A 224 9.98 -25.16 -27.14
C TRP A 224 8.68 -25.06 -27.97
N HIS A 225 8.13 -23.85 -28.13
CA HIS A 225 6.94 -23.63 -28.96
C HIS A 225 7.22 -23.74 -30.47
N VAL A 226 8.40 -23.32 -30.92
CA VAL A 226 8.80 -23.41 -32.34
C VAL A 226 9.07 -24.85 -32.76
N GLN A 227 9.61 -25.70 -31.87
CA GLN A 227 9.90 -27.11 -32.17
C GLN A 227 8.65 -28.01 -32.20
N ARG A 228 7.49 -27.50 -31.78
CA ARG A 228 6.25 -28.29 -31.57
C ARG A 228 5.13 -27.96 -32.58
N ASN A 229 5.43 -27.14 -33.58
CA ASN A 229 4.66 -26.91 -34.81
C ASN A 229 5.45 -27.45 -36.01
#